data_AF-A0A6I7X7Z4-F1
#
_entry.id   AF-A0A6I7X7Z4-F1
#
_cell.length_a   1.000
_cell.length_b   1.000
_cell.length_c   1.000
_cell.angle_alpha   90.00
_cell.angle_beta   90.00
_cell.angle_gamma   90.00
#
_symmetry.space_group_name_H-M   'P 1'
#
loop_
_entity.id
_entity.type
_entity.pdbx_description
1 polymer ?
#
loop_
_entity_poly.entity_id
_entity_poly.type
_entity_poly.pdbx_seq_one_letter_code
_entity_poly.pdbx_strand_id
1 'polypeptide(L)'
;MKKYLLLTLLTCFFFIQPAQATEKSAPEYTKDKDYSPLFVPFDLLIFRPIGLATTVVGTALFIGLSPLTALSSIAPPHDAFERVADVFIIVPATYTFLRPMGKVLCPGDCRPADIK
;
A
#
# COMPACT_ATOMS: atom_id res chain seq x y z
N MET A 1 -36.75 -0.25 20.86
CA MET A 1 -36.05 0.97 20.38
C MET A 1 -34.52 0.88 20.47
N LYS A 2 -33.92 0.29 21.51
CA LYS A 2 -32.46 0.19 21.70
C LYS A 2 -31.70 -0.69 20.68
N LYS A 3 -32.37 -1.62 20.00
CA LYS A 3 -31.76 -2.55 19.03
C LYS A 3 -31.37 -1.89 17.71
N TYR A 4 -32.13 -0.87 17.28
CA TYR A 4 -31.83 -0.10 16.07
C TYR A 4 -30.86 1.05 16.33
N LEU A 5 -30.76 1.52 17.59
CA LEU A 5 -29.82 2.56 18.00
C LEU A 5 -28.36 2.15 17.75
N LEU A 6 -28.02 0.90 18.06
CA LEU A 6 -26.67 0.37 17.87
C LEU A 6 -26.36 0.17 16.38
N LEU A 7 -27.36 -0.23 15.59
CA LEU A 7 -27.24 -0.41 14.15
C LEU A 7 -27.07 0.94 13.41
N THR A 8 -27.76 2.00 13.84
CA THR A 8 -27.60 3.35 13.28
C THR A 8 -26.27 4.00 13.67
N LEU A 9 -25.72 3.66 14.83
CA LEU A 9 -24.44 4.21 15.29
C LEU A 9 -23.27 3.57 14.54
N LEU A 10 -23.38 2.27 14.23
CA LEU A 10 -22.39 1.54 13.45
C LEU A 10 -22.35 1.99 11.98
N THR A 11 -23.51 2.30 11.37
CA THR A 11 -23.56 2.82 9.99
C THR A 11 -23.02 4.25 9.89
N CYS A 12 -23.26 5.10 10.88
CA CYS A 12 -22.67 6.45 10.91
C CYS A 12 -21.13 6.43 10.99
N PHE A 13 -20.53 5.46 11.70
CA PHE A 13 -19.08 5.37 11.82
C PHE A 13 -18.40 5.04 10.48
N PHE A 14 -19.06 4.25 9.62
CA PHE A 14 -18.54 3.87 8.29
C PHE A 14 -18.62 5.00 7.25
N PHE A 15 -19.56 5.96 7.41
CA PHE A 15 -19.74 7.06 6.44
C PHE A 15 -18.87 8.30 6.73
N ILE A 16 -18.17 8.37 7.88
CA ILE A 16 -17.39 9.57 8.27
C ILE A 16 -15.92 9.50 7.81
N GLN A 17 -15.42 8.38 7.27
CA GLN A 17 -14.05 8.33 6.76
C GLN A 17 -13.97 8.51 5.24
N PRO A 18 -13.71 9.76 4.82
CA PRO A 18 -12.65 9.99 3.86
C PRO A 18 -11.59 10.93 4.44
N ALA A 19 -10.39 10.37 4.58
CA ALA A 19 -9.10 11.03 4.38
C ALA A 19 -8.89 12.41 5.05
N GLN A 20 -8.35 12.37 6.27
CA GLN A 20 -7.46 13.44 6.71
C GLN A 20 -6.17 13.37 5.86
N ALA A 21 -6.19 13.99 4.69
CA ALA A 21 -5.00 14.27 3.92
C ALA A 21 -4.20 15.34 4.68
N THR A 22 -3.26 14.92 5.53
CA THR A 22 -2.25 15.82 6.07
C THR A 22 -1.31 16.20 4.93
N GLU A 23 -1.46 17.41 4.39
CA GLU A 23 -0.48 18.03 3.50
C GLU A 23 0.81 18.30 4.29
N LYS A 24 1.72 17.33 4.32
CA LYS A 24 3.13 17.63 4.59
C LYS A 24 3.68 18.31 3.35
N SER A 25 4.09 19.57 3.52
CA SER A 25 4.82 20.34 2.51
C SER A 25 5.92 19.49 1.89
N ALA A 26 5.89 19.40 0.56
CA ALA A 26 6.80 18.59 -0.22
C ALA A 26 8.26 19.01 0.01
N PRO A 27 9.21 18.05 0.02
CA PRO A 27 10.63 18.36 -0.04
C PRO A 27 10.95 19.10 -1.35
N GLU A 28 12.00 19.91 -1.28
CA GLU A 28 12.51 20.80 -2.32
C GLU A 28 12.56 20.16 -3.72
N TYR A 29 11.98 20.86 -4.71
CA TYR A 29 11.88 20.44 -6.11
C TYR A 29 13.26 20.44 -6.78
N THR A 30 13.98 19.32 -6.71
CA THR A 30 15.04 19.03 -7.68
C THR A 30 14.38 18.66 -9.00
N LYS A 31 14.65 19.43 -10.06
CA LYS A 31 14.17 19.19 -11.43
C LYS A 31 14.67 17.83 -11.93
N ASP A 32 13.90 16.79 -11.63
CA ASP A 32 14.18 15.42 -12.05
C ASP A 32 13.74 15.23 -13.51
N LYS A 33 14.55 14.55 -14.33
CA LYS A 33 14.28 14.35 -15.76
C LYS A 33 13.05 13.48 -16.03
N ASP A 34 12.59 12.73 -15.03
CA ASP A 34 11.47 11.80 -15.15
C ASP A 34 10.12 12.37 -14.66
N TYR A 35 10.06 13.65 -14.28
CA TYR A 35 8.81 14.30 -13.88
C TYR A 35 8.00 14.72 -15.10
N SER A 36 6.81 14.13 -15.26
CA SER A 36 5.88 14.47 -16.33
C SER A 36 4.58 15.03 -15.74
N PRO A 37 4.27 16.34 -15.90
CA PRO A 37 3.10 16.96 -15.26
C PRO A 37 1.77 16.38 -15.76
N LEU A 38 1.74 15.84 -16.98
CA LEU A 38 0.58 15.14 -17.53
C LEU A 38 0.30 13.81 -16.81
N PHE A 39 1.32 13.20 -16.18
CA PHE A 39 1.19 11.93 -15.49
C PHE A 39 0.57 12.06 -14.09
N VAL A 40 0.61 13.26 -13.49
CA VAL A 40 0.05 13.53 -12.15
C VAL A 40 -1.44 13.17 -12.02
N PRO A 41 -2.36 13.59 -12.93
CA PRO A 41 -3.77 13.21 -12.82
C PRO A 41 -3.99 11.70 -13.02
N PHE A 42 -3.23 11.06 -13.91
CA PHE A 42 -3.29 9.61 -14.11
C PHE A 42 -2.78 8.84 -12.88
N ASP A 43 -1.71 9.33 -12.25
CA ASP A 43 -1.19 8.78 -10.99
C ASP A 43 -2.28 8.78 -9.92
N LEU A 44 -2.95 9.91 -9.75
CA LEU A 44 -3.98 10.07 -8.71
C LEU A 44 -5.25 9.26 -9.00
N LEU A 45 -5.76 9.28 -10.23
CA LEU A 45 -7.06 8.72 -10.57
C LEU A 45 -7.01 7.22 -10.93
N ILE A 46 -5.86 6.73 -11.39
CA ILE A 46 -5.74 5.35 -11.89
C ILE A 46 -4.71 4.57 -11.09
N PHE A 47 -3.45 5.01 -11.07
CA PHE A 47 -2.38 4.20 -10.49
C PHE A 47 -2.49 4.05 -8.97
N ARG A 48 -2.86 5.10 -8.23
CA ARG A 48 -3.02 5.04 -6.77
C ARG A 48 -4.18 4.16 -6.31
N PRO A 49 -5.40 4.25 -6.90
CA PRO A 49 -6.48 3.32 -6.58
C PRO A 49 -6.13 1.87 -6.89
N ILE A 50 -5.46 1.62 -8.02
CA ILE A 50 -4.99 0.27 -8.37
C ILE A 50 -3.95 -0.20 -7.35
N GLY A 51 -2.96 0.63 -7.01
CA GLY A 51 -1.94 0.31 -6.02
C GLY A 51 -2.54 -0.02 -4.64
N LEU A 52 -3.54 0.75 -4.21
CA LEU A 52 -4.28 0.49 -2.98
C LEU A 52 -5.02 -0.85 -3.06
N ALA A 53 -5.73 -1.11 -4.17
CA ALA A 53 -6.42 -2.38 -4.38
C ALA A 53 -5.44 -3.57 -4.35
N THR A 54 -4.27 -3.43 -4.98
CA THR A 54 -3.24 -4.48 -4.96
C THR A 54 -2.69 -4.72 -3.55
N THR A 55 -2.52 -3.67 -2.75
CA THR A 55 -2.06 -3.80 -1.36
C THR A 55 -3.10 -4.54 -0.51
N VAL A 56 -4.38 -4.21 -0.69
CA VAL A 56 -5.49 -4.89 0.03
C VAL A 56 -5.59 -6.35 -0.38
N VAL A 57 -5.55 -6.65 -1.68
CA VAL A 57 -5.60 -8.03 -2.20
C VAL A 57 -4.38 -8.82 -1.74
N GLY A 58 -3.18 -8.23 -1.83
CA GLY A 58 -1.95 -8.86 -1.38
C GLY A 58 -1.97 -9.15 0.13
N THR A 59 -2.51 -8.24 0.93
CA THR A 59 -2.72 -8.48 2.38
C THR A 59 -3.69 -9.63 2.62
N ALA A 60 -4.80 -9.70 1.88
CA ALA A 60 -5.76 -10.80 2.00
C ALA A 60 -5.13 -12.15 1.60
N LEU A 61 -4.32 -12.17 0.53
CA LEU A 61 -3.58 -13.35 0.09
C LEU A 61 -2.53 -13.76 1.13
N PHE A 62 -1.80 -12.81 1.72
CA PHE A 62 -0.84 -13.09 2.79
C PHE A 62 -1.49 -13.80 3.97
N ILE A 63 -2.67 -13.32 4.40
CA ILE A 63 -3.44 -13.95 5.49
C ILE A 63 -3.89 -15.36 5.09
N GLY A 64 -4.43 -15.53 3.88
CA GLY A 64 -4.90 -16.84 3.39
C GLY A 64 -3.78 -17.86 3.20
N LEU A 65 -2.61 -17.40 2.77
CA LEU A 65 -1.42 -18.23 2.55
C LEU A 65 -0.59 -18.44 3.82
N SER A 66 -0.86 -17.68 4.89
CA SER A 66 -0.10 -17.74 6.15
C SER A 66 0.15 -19.16 6.70
N PRO A 67 -0.81 -20.11 6.65
CA PRO A 67 -0.54 -21.48 7.11
C PRO A 67 0.50 -22.21 6.24
N LEU A 68 0.48 -21.97 4.93
CA LEU A 68 1.48 -22.52 4.00
C LEU A 68 2.84 -21.84 4.20
N THR A 69 2.85 -20.51 4.40
CA THR A 69 4.07 -19.76 4.70
C THR A 69 4.73 -20.25 5.97
N ALA A 70 3.93 -20.62 6.98
CA ALA A 70 4.44 -21.21 8.22
C ALA A 70 5.18 -22.53 7.99
N LEU A 71 4.67 -23.39 7.11
CA LEU A 71 5.35 -24.64 6.73
C LEU A 71 6.66 -24.34 6.00
N SER A 72 6.66 -23.38 5.08
CA SER A 72 7.86 -22.95 4.38
C SER A 72 8.92 -22.36 5.30
N SER A 73 8.51 -21.78 6.44
CA SER A 73 9.40 -21.18 7.43
C SER A 73 10.17 -22.21 8.25
N ILE A 74 9.88 -23.51 8.16
CA ILE A 74 10.57 -24.57 8.90
C ILE A 74 11.97 -24.83 8.33
N ALA A 75 12.16 -24.64 7.02
CA ALA A 75 13.46 -24.77 6.40
C ALA A 75 14.30 -23.49 6.63
N PRO A 76 15.61 -23.60 6.89
CA PRO A 76 16.52 -22.46 6.78
C PRO A 76 16.36 -21.80 5.40
N PRO A 77 16.29 -20.45 5.31
CA PRO A 77 16.77 -19.47 6.29
C PRO A 77 15.73 -18.96 7.31
N HIS A 78 14.54 -19.57 7.39
CA HIS A 78 13.45 -19.15 8.29
C HIS A 78 12.91 -17.72 8.06
N ASP A 79 13.19 -17.11 6.90
CA ASP A 79 12.76 -15.76 6.50
C ASP A 79 11.51 -15.78 5.61
N ALA A 80 10.81 -16.91 5.53
CA ALA A 80 9.69 -17.10 4.60
C ALA A 80 8.55 -16.09 4.84
N PHE A 81 8.29 -15.74 6.09
CA PHE A 81 7.26 -14.75 6.42
C PHE A 81 7.65 -13.34 5.97
N GLU A 82 8.89 -12.90 6.24
CA GLU A 82 9.37 -11.59 5.78
C GLU A 82 9.33 -11.51 4.26
N ARG A 83 9.88 -12.51 3.56
CA ARG A 83 9.89 -12.57 2.09
C ARG A 83 8.49 -12.46 1.47
N VAL A 84 7.54 -13.19 2.02
CA VAL A 84 6.17 -13.21 1.50
C VAL A 84 5.44 -11.91 1.87
N ALA A 85 5.62 -11.39 3.09
CA ALA A 85 5.06 -10.10 3.49
C ALA A 85 5.61 -8.96 2.62
N ASP A 86 6.90 -9.00 2.32
CA ASP A 86 7.55 -7.97 1.51
C ASP A 86 6.97 -7.92 0.10
N VAL A 87 6.80 -9.07 -0.54
CA VAL A 87 6.25 -9.15 -1.90
C VAL A 87 4.77 -8.76 -1.94
N PHE A 88 3.95 -9.27 -1.03
CA PHE A 88 2.50 -9.09 -1.07
C PHE A 88 2.00 -7.80 -0.41
N ILE A 89 2.78 -7.22 0.50
CA ILE A 89 2.35 -6.07 1.31
C ILE A 89 3.31 -4.89 1.11
N ILE A 90 4.60 -5.06 1.36
CA ILE A 90 5.54 -3.93 1.44
C ILE A 90 5.81 -3.31 0.07
N VAL A 91 6.13 -4.11 -0.95
CA VAL A 91 6.36 -3.63 -2.32
C VAL A 91 5.14 -2.87 -2.89
N PRO A 92 3.91 -3.41 -2.87
CA PRO A 92 2.76 -2.67 -3.38
C PRO A 92 2.44 -1.43 -2.52
N ALA A 93 2.60 -1.50 -1.20
CA ALA A 93 2.36 -0.36 -0.32
C ALA A 93 3.38 0.78 -0.56
N THR A 94 4.66 0.46 -0.70
CA THR A 94 5.72 1.45 -0.96
C THR A 94 5.54 2.10 -2.33
N TYR A 95 5.25 1.32 -3.37
CA TYR A 95 4.90 1.84 -4.70
C TYR A 95 3.68 2.77 -4.66
N THR A 96 2.69 2.48 -3.83
CA THR A 96 1.45 3.27 -3.75
C THR A 96 1.60 4.53 -2.90
N PHE A 97 2.19 4.42 -1.71
CA PHE A 97 2.15 5.49 -0.69
C PHE A 97 3.43 6.30 -0.60
N LEU A 98 4.59 5.71 -0.92
CA LEU A 98 5.89 6.39 -0.80
C LEU A 98 6.41 6.93 -2.13
N ARG A 99 5.88 6.44 -3.26
CA ARG A 99 6.25 6.95 -4.59
C ARG A 99 5.84 8.43 -4.75
N PRO A 100 6.80 9.32 -5.13
CA PRO A 100 6.50 10.71 -5.44
C PRO A 100 5.49 10.87 -6.57
N MET A 101 4.63 11.88 -6.46
CA MET A 101 3.63 12.22 -7.47
C MET A 101 4.30 12.61 -8.79
N GLY A 102 3.79 12.11 -9.92
CA GLY A 102 4.30 12.47 -11.24
C GLY A 102 5.59 11.76 -11.66
N LYS A 103 6.06 10.76 -10.89
CA LYS A 103 7.13 9.83 -11.27
C LYS A 103 6.57 8.43 -11.48
N VAL A 104 7.11 7.71 -12.46
CA VAL A 104 6.67 6.33 -12.78
C VAL A 104 7.29 5.30 -11.83
N LEU A 105 8.51 5.53 -11.38
CA LEU A 105 9.26 4.66 -10.47
C LEU A 105 9.58 5.38 -9.16
N CYS A 106 9.76 4.64 -8.06
CA CYS A 106 10.32 5.20 -6.84
C CYS A 106 11.77 5.67 -7.11
N PRO A 107 12.24 6.74 -6.46
CA PRO A 107 13.67 7.03 -6.43
C PRO A 107 14.39 5.91 -5.66
N GLY A 108 14.99 4.96 -6.38
CA GLY A 108 15.64 3.76 -5.82
C GLY A 108 14.91 2.46 -6.19
N ASP A 109 15.24 1.37 -5.50
CA ASP A 109 14.46 0.14 -5.55
C ASP A 109 13.23 0.29 -4.64
N CYS A 110 12.02 0.08 -5.16
CA CYS A 110 10.81 -0.01 -4.32
C CYS A 110 10.79 -1.35 -3.54
N ARG A 111 11.75 -2.24 -3.77
CA ARG A 111 11.93 -3.49 -3.00
C ARG A 111 12.80 -3.22 -1.76
N PRO A 112 12.49 -3.84 -0.62
CA PRO A 112 13.41 -3.86 0.51
C PRO A 112 14.72 -4.55 0.07
N ALA A 113 15.86 -4.05 0.57
CA ALA A 113 17.21 -4.30 0.02
C ALA A 113 17.67 -5.77 0.08
N ASP A 114 16.93 -6.59 0.82
CA ASP A 114 17.09 -8.01 1.08
C ASP A 114 16.39 -8.92 0.07
N ILE A 115 15.40 -8.42 -0.69
CA ILE A 115 14.85 -9.13 -1.83
C ILE A 115 15.68 -8.82 -3.08
N LYS A 116 16.77 -9.56 -3.29
CA LYS A 116 17.37 -9.74 -4.63
C LYS A 116 16.67 -10.86 -5.39
#